data_AF-A0AA50HVI5-F1
#
_entry.id   AF-A0AA50HVI5-F1
#
_cell.length_a   1.000
_cell.length_b   1.000
_cell.length_c   1.000
_cell.angle_alpha   90.00
_cell.angle_beta   90.00
_cell.angle_gamma   90.00
#
_symmetry.space_group_name_H-M   'P 1'
#
loop_
_entity.id
_entity.type
_entity.pdbx_description
1 polymer ?
#
loop_
_entity_poly.entity_id
_entity_poly.type
_entity_poly.pdbx_seq_one_letter_code
_entity_poly.pdbx_strand_id
1 'polypeptide(L)'
;MEELLELKTLLSQGNVSDALVLVEEMTEMSRDDKINKISSCAKILLVHLIKRQAEKRSTRSWDLSIANAVDEIQKTNRRRKAGGTYLSSEELREALTDAYRIALAEAAAEAF
;
A
#
# COMPACT_ATOMS: atom_id res chain seq x y z
N MET A 1 -1.37 -1.40 20.25
CA MET A 1 -2.04 -1.99 21.46
C MET A 1 -1.76 -1.09 22.66
N GLU A 2 -0.57 -0.51 22.73
CA GLU A 2 -0.18 0.54 23.68
C GLU A 2 -0.92 1.86 23.42
N GLU A 3 -1.06 2.31 22.16
CA GLU A 3 -1.76 3.58 21.86
C GLU A 3 -3.25 3.55 22.24
N LEU A 4 -3.91 2.38 22.16
CA LEU A 4 -5.30 2.24 22.59
C LEU A 4 -5.46 2.33 24.11
N LEU A 5 -4.45 1.89 24.88
CA LEU A 5 -4.45 2.01 26.33
C LEU A 5 -4.16 3.46 26.75
N GLU A 6 -3.27 4.13 26.03
CA GLU A 6 -2.99 5.56 26.21
C GLU A 6 -4.23 6.41 25.88
N LEU A 7 -4.88 6.15 24.75
CA LEU A 7 -6.13 6.80 24.37
C LEU A 7 -7.21 6.61 25.45
N LYS A 8 -7.36 5.39 25.96
CA LYS A 8 -8.30 5.10 27.06
C LYS A 8 -7.96 5.91 28.31
N THR A 9 -6.68 6.09 28.62
CA THR A 9 -6.21 6.82 29.79
C THR A 9 -6.51 8.31 29.65
N LEU A 10 -6.16 8.92 28.50
CA LEU A 10 -6.44 10.32 28.20
C LEU A 10 -7.93 10.63 28.28
N LEU A 11 -8.77 9.76 27.68
CA LEU A 11 -10.23 9.89 27.75
C LEU A 11 -10.76 9.78 29.18
N SER A 12 -10.24 8.83 29.97
CA SER A 12 -10.67 8.63 31.37
C SER A 12 -10.27 9.80 32.28
N GLN A 13 -9.19 10.52 31.94
CA GLN A 13 -8.72 11.71 32.65
C GLN A 13 -9.43 13.00 32.17
N GLY A 14 -10.31 12.91 31.17
CA GLY A 14 -10.99 14.07 30.57
C GLY A 14 -10.09 14.91 29.66
N ASN A 15 -8.90 14.42 29.32
CA ASN A 15 -7.97 15.10 28.43
C ASN A 15 -8.33 14.81 26.95
N VAL A 16 -9.43 15.41 26.51
CA VAL A 16 -9.99 15.17 25.17
C VAL A 16 -9.08 15.74 24.07
N SER A 17 -8.38 16.84 24.32
CA SER A 17 -7.48 17.46 23.35
C SER A 17 -6.36 16.51 22.93
N ASP A 18 -5.63 15.96 23.91
CA ASP A 18 -4.51 15.06 23.62
C ASP A 18 -5.00 13.72 23.07
N ALA A 19 -6.18 13.26 23.52
CA ALA A 19 -6.82 12.08 22.96
C ALA A 19 -7.14 12.24 21.45
N LEU A 20 -7.54 13.43 21.00
CA LEU A 20 -7.80 13.70 19.59
C LEU A 20 -6.51 13.69 18.77
N VAL A 21 -5.44 14.30 19.28
CA VAL A 21 -4.11 14.28 18.63
C VAL A 21 -3.65 12.84 18.41
N LEU A 22 -3.72 12.00 19.45
CA LEU A 22 -3.33 10.60 19.34
C LEU A 22 -4.16 9.82 18.31
N VAL A 23 -5.46 10.12 18.18
CA VAL A 23 -6.32 9.51 17.15
C VAL A 23 -5.91 9.93 15.74
N GLU A 24 -5.53 11.18 15.54
CA GLU A 24 -5.03 11.68 14.26
C GLU A 24 -3.73 10.96 13.86
N GLU A 25 -2.76 10.88 14.78
CA GLU A 25 -1.50 10.17 14.58
C GLU A 25 -1.73 8.69 14.25
N MET A 26 -2.58 8.00 15.04
CA MET A 26 -2.93 6.60 14.78
C MET A 26 -3.60 6.41 13.41
N THR A 27 -4.40 7.39 12.97
CA THR A 27 -5.08 7.35 11.67
C THR A 27 -4.08 7.52 10.53
N GLU A 28 -3.13 8.43 10.68
CA GLU A 28 -2.04 8.66 9.72
C GLU A 28 -1.15 7.42 9.60
N MET A 29 -0.66 6.88 10.72
CA MET A 29 0.13 5.64 10.73
C MET A 29 -0.61 4.48 10.05
N SER A 30 -1.91 4.31 10.35
CA SER A 30 -2.70 3.25 9.74
C SER A 30 -2.82 3.42 8.22
N ARG A 31 -2.89 4.67 7.73
CA ARG A 31 -2.93 4.98 6.29
C ARG A 31 -1.57 4.72 5.64
N ASP A 32 -0.48 5.14 6.26
CA ASP A 32 0.88 4.92 5.79
C ASP A 32 1.22 3.43 5.67
N ASP A 33 0.78 2.61 6.62
CA ASP A 33 0.91 1.15 6.53
C ASP A 33 0.26 0.57 5.27
N LYS A 34 -0.90 1.11 4.86
CA LYS A 34 -1.57 0.69 3.61
C LYS A 34 -0.81 1.16 2.39
N ILE A 35 -0.36 2.42 2.38
CA ILE A 35 0.44 2.98 1.29
C ILE A 35 1.70 2.15 1.10
N ASN A 36 2.49 1.91 2.16
CA ASN A 36 3.73 1.15 2.11
C ASN A 36 3.53 -0.27 1.57
N LYS A 37 2.47 -0.96 2.02
CA LYS A 37 2.17 -2.30 1.54
C LYS A 37 1.73 -2.30 0.07
N ILE A 38 0.90 -1.35 -0.34
CA ILE A 38 0.47 -1.19 -1.74
C ILE A 38 1.67 -0.87 -2.63
N SER A 39 2.53 0.07 -2.24
CA SER A 39 3.74 0.45 -2.99
C SER A 39 4.71 -0.72 -3.17
N SER A 40 4.85 -1.58 -2.16
CA SER A 40 5.66 -2.80 -2.26
C SER A 40 5.10 -3.78 -3.29
N CYS A 41 3.78 -4.01 -3.29
CA CYS A 41 3.12 -4.82 -4.30
C CYS A 41 3.17 -4.17 -5.70
N ALA A 42 3.02 -2.85 -5.78
CA ALA A 42 3.10 -2.08 -7.01
C ALA A 42 4.46 -2.22 -7.68
N LYS A 43 5.55 -2.22 -6.89
CA LYS A 43 6.90 -2.46 -7.42
C LYS A 43 6.98 -3.82 -8.14
N ILE A 44 6.54 -4.89 -7.47
CA ILE A 44 6.55 -6.26 -8.04
C ILE A 44 5.68 -6.32 -9.32
N LEU A 45 4.48 -5.75 -9.26
CA LEU A 45 3.57 -5.67 -10.40
C LEU A 45 4.24 -5.00 -11.60
N LEU A 46 4.83 -3.83 -11.38
CA LEU A 46 5.44 -3.01 -12.43
C LEU A 46 6.69 -3.68 -13.00
N VAL A 47 7.53 -4.32 -12.19
CA VAL A 47 8.70 -5.08 -12.68
C VAL A 47 8.26 -6.10 -13.72
N HIS A 48 7.28 -6.94 -13.39
CA HIS A 48 6.83 -7.98 -14.31
C HIS A 48 6.11 -7.43 -15.55
N LEU A 49 5.33 -6.34 -15.41
CA LEU A 49 4.67 -5.70 -16.56
C LEU A 49 5.70 -5.07 -17.52
N ILE A 50 6.73 -4.42 -16.99
CA ILE A 50 7.79 -3.80 -17.80
C ILE A 50 8.58 -4.87 -18.55
N LYS A 51 8.99 -5.95 -17.87
CA LYS A 51 9.68 -7.08 -18.51
C LYS A 51 8.81 -7.72 -19.59
N ARG A 52 7.52 -7.94 -19.31
CA ARG A 52 6.58 -8.49 -20.28
C ARG A 52 6.47 -7.61 -21.53
N GLN A 53 6.43 -6.29 -21.36
CA GLN A 53 6.37 -5.34 -22.46
C GLN A 53 7.69 -5.31 -23.26
N ALA A 54 8.83 -5.26 -22.57
CA ALA A 54 10.15 -5.16 -23.21
C ALA A 54 10.53 -6.43 -23.97
N GLU A 55 10.30 -7.59 -23.38
CA GLU A 55 10.68 -8.89 -23.96
C GLU A 55 9.59 -9.50 -24.85
N LYS A 56 8.40 -8.89 -24.90
CA LYS A 56 7.22 -9.37 -25.66
C LYS A 56 6.84 -10.83 -25.35
N ARG A 57 7.12 -11.28 -24.12
CA ARG A 57 6.80 -12.61 -23.61
C ARG A 57 6.38 -12.54 -22.15
N SER A 58 5.73 -13.59 -21.65
CA SER A 58 5.50 -13.79 -20.23
C SER A 58 5.76 -15.24 -19.85
N THR A 59 6.10 -15.49 -18.60
CA THR A 59 6.13 -16.84 -18.04
C THR A 59 4.93 -17.02 -17.12
N ARG A 60 4.55 -18.29 -16.87
CA ARG A 60 3.51 -18.60 -15.88
C ARG A 60 3.80 -18.01 -14.50
N SER A 61 5.08 -17.95 -14.11
CA SER A 61 5.48 -17.35 -12.84
C SER A 61 5.27 -15.83 -12.83
N TRP A 62 5.57 -15.13 -13.93
CA TRP A 62 5.31 -13.68 -14.01
C TRP A 62 3.83 -13.36 -14.02
N ASP A 63 3.03 -14.10 -14.79
CA ASP A 63 1.57 -13.91 -14.82
C ASP A 63 0.95 -14.15 -13.42
N LEU A 64 1.43 -15.17 -12.69
CA LEU A 64 1.03 -15.42 -11.32
C LEU A 64 1.45 -14.29 -10.37
N SER A 65 2.69 -13.80 -10.46
CA SER A 65 3.16 -12.66 -9.65
C SER A 65 2.33 -11.39 -9.89
N ILE A 66 1.98 -11.11 -11.16
CA ILE A 66 1.12 -10.00 -11.54
C ILE A 66 -0.25 -10.16 -10.87
N ALA A 67 -0.90 -11.32 -11.02
CA ALA A 67 -2.21 -11.58 -10.45
C ALA A 67 -2.21 -11.45 -8.91
N ASN A 68 -1.20 -12.02 -8.25
CA ASN A 68 -1.05 -11.96 -6.80
C ASN A 68 -0.82 -10.52 -6.29
N ALA A 69 0.01 -9.75 -6.99
CA ALA A 69 0.24 -8.35 -6.63
C ALA A 69 -1.03 -7.52 -6.78
N VAL A 70 -1.81 -7.74 -7.85
CA VAL A 70 -3.11 -7.08 -8.04
C VAL A 70 -4.08 -7.43 -6.92
N ASP A 71 -4.22 -8.72 -6.57
CA ASP A 71 -5.10 -9.15 -5.48
C ASP A 71 -4.70 -8.54 -4.14
N GLU A 72 -3.41 -8.55 -3.79
CA GLU A 72 -2.95 -7.95 -2.54
C GLU A 72 -3.13 -6.42 -2.50
N ILE A 73 -2.96 -5.70 -3.62
CA ILE A 73 -3.27 -4.26 -3.70
C ILE A 73 -4.76 -4.03 -3.43
N GLN A 74 -5.64 -4.76 -4.14
CA GLN A 74 -7.09 -4.61 -4.00
C GLN A 74 -7.56 -4.96 -2.57
N LYS A 75 -7.06 -6.06 -2.02
CA LYS A 75 -7.35 -6.53 -0.67
C LYS A 75 -6.84 -5.57 0.40
N THR A 76 -5.64 -5.02 0.23
CA THR A 76 -5.05 -4.04 1.17
C THR A 76 -5.84 -2.73 1.12
N ASN A 77 -6.27 -2.31 -0.07
CA ASN A 77 -7.00 -1.06 -0.22
C ASN A 77 -8.47 -1.15 0.23
N ARG A 78 -9.07 -2.34 0.30
CA ARG A 78 -10.48 -2.51 0.68
C ARG A 78 -10.71 -2.33 2.18
N ARG A 79 -11.67 -1.47 2.57
CA ARG A 79 -12.15 -1.37 3.95
C ARG A 79 -13.16 -2.47 4.26
N ARG A 80 -12.89 -3.30 5.28
CA ARG A 80 -13.72 -4.48 5.60
C ARG A 80 -15.07 -4.17 6.27
N LYS A 81 -15.12 -3.14 7.12
CA LYS A 81 -16.31 -2.83 7.95
C LYS A 81 -17.09 -1.60 7.50
N ALA A 82 -16.39 -0.57 7.02
CA ALA A 82 -17.00 0.72 6.67
C ALA A 82 -17.47 0.82 5.20
N GLY A 83 -17.18 -0.19 4.37
CA GLY A 83 -17.29 -0.05 2.91
C GLY A 83 -16.23 0.91 2.35
N GLY A 84 -16.07 0.92 1.02
CA GLY A 84 -15.10 1.80 0.34
C GLY A 84 -13.63 1.34 0.44
N THR A 85 -12.72 2.28 0.16
CA THR A 85 -11.27 2.05 0.07
C THR A 85 -10.48 2.95 1.02
N TYR A 86 -9.25 2.54 1.38
CA TYR A 86 -8.33 3.37 2.17
C TYR A 86 -7.78 4.53 1.34
N LEU A 87 -7.28 4.20 0.15
CA LEU A 87 -6.80 5.11 -0.89
C LEU A 87 -7.87 5.21 -2.00
N SER A 88 -8.06 6.42 -2.49
CA SER A 88 -8.79 6.70 -3.73
C SER A 88 -8.04 6.19 -4.96
N SER A 89 -8.69 6.22 -6.12
CA SER A 89 -8.06 5.86 -7.38
C SER A 89 -6.85 6.74 -7.72
N GLU A 90 -6.87 8.01 -7.31
CA GLU A 90 -5.77 8.94 -7.57
C GLU A 90 -4.56 8.63 -6.67
N GLU A 91 -4.78 8.41 -5.38
CA GLU A 91 -3.71 8.01 -4.45
C GLU A 91 -3.10 6.65 -4.82
N LEU A 92 -3.91 5.71 -5.33
CA LEU A 92 -3.39 4.46 -5.88
C LEU A 92 -2.47 4.72 -7.08
N ARG A 93 -2.86 5.65 -7.97
CA ARG A 93 -2.08 6.03 -9.14
C ARG A 93 -0.77 6.69 -8.74
N GLU A 94 -0.79 7.54 -7.72
CA GLU A 94 0.42 8.13 -7.14
C GLU A 94 1.35 7.06 -6.58
N ALA A 95 0.85 6.14 -5.74
CA ALA A 95 1.65 5.04 -5.20
C ALA A 95 2.30 4.15 -6.28
N LEU A 96 1.57 3.88 -7.37
CA LEU A 96 2.11 3.19 -8.56
C LEU A 96 3.18 4.02 -9.27
N THR A 97 2.97 5.33 -9.38
CA THR A 97 3.90 6.25 -10.05
C THR A 97 5.21 6.36 -9.27
N ASP A 98 5.14 6.45 -7.94
CA ASP A 98 6.32 6.52 -7.08
C ASP A 98 7.15 5.23 -7.14
N ALA A 99 6.49 4.06 -7.23
CA ALA A 99 7.14 2.77 -7.39
C ALA A 99 7.77 2.59 -8.79
N TYR A 100 7.33 3.34 -9.80
CA TYR A 100 7.70 3.12 -11.21
C TYR A 100 9.21 3.25 -11.46
N ARG A 101 9.86 4.30 -10.93
CA ARG A 101 11.29 4.54 -11.18
C ARG A 101 12.15 3.37 -10.69
N ILE A 102 11.83 2.84 -9.52
CA ILE A 102 12.56 1.71 -8.92
C ILE A 102 12.25 0.43 -9.69
N ALA A 103 10.98 0.18 -9.99
CA ALA A 103 10.56 -1.00 -10.76
C ALA A 103 11.17 -1.04 -12.17
N LEU A 104 11.32 0.11 -12.82
CA LEU A 104 11.97 0.21 -14.13
C LEU A 104 13.45 -0.18 -14.07
N ALA A 105 14.19 0.31 -13.07
CA ALA A 105 15.59 -0.04 -12.88
C ALA A 105 15.77 -1.53 -12.58
N GLU A 106 14.92 -2.11 -11.73
CA GLU A 106 14.93 -3.53 -11.41
C GLU A 106 14.56 -4.40 -12.62
N ALA A 107 13.51 -4.02 -13.35
CA ALA A 107 13.11 -4.72 -14.57
C ALA A 107 14.24 -4.72 -15.62
N ALA A 108 14.94 -3.60 -15.78
CA ALA A 108 16.07 -3.50 -16.68
C ALA A 108 17.20 -4.45 -16.28
N ALA A 109 17.56 -4.49 -14.98
CA ALA A 109 18.60 -5.37 -14.47
C ALA A 109 18.26 -6.87 -14.54
N GLU A 110 16.97 -7.23 -14.54
CA GLU A 110 16.52 -8.62 -14.69
C GLU A 110 16.36 -9.08 -16.15
N ALA A 111 16.22 -8.15 -17.10
CA ALA A 111 15.91 -8.44 -18.50
C ALA A 111 17.10 -8.28 -19.46
N PHE A 112 18.10 -7.48 -19.09
CA PHE A 112 19.25 -7.10 -19.93
C PHE A 112 20.57 -7.22 -19.16
#